data_AF-A0A1S1J1I5-F1
#
_entry.id   AF-A0A1S1J1I5-F1
#
_cell.length_a   1.000
_cell.length_b   1.000
_cell.length_c   1.000
_cell.angle_alpha   90.00
_cell.angle_beta   90.00
_cell.angle_gamma   90.00
#
_symmetry.space_group_name_H-M   'P 1'
#
loop_
_entity.id
_entity.type
_entity.pdbx_description
1 polymer ?
#
loop_
_entity_poly.entity_id
_entity_poly.type
_entity_poly.pdbx_seq_one_letter_code
_entity_poly.pdbx_strand_id
1 'polypeptide(L)'
;MENILLEIKELSDLMLKKDHSHTVKLSPPVAGSKLKKLTAELNLNDSLLSFYKTTNGLFISWFSDVDILCFGKLNIPKLETLSDYLTKVEKTDLKEYSAFIQKGYIPFDVDIINKFVTFIKPIKENYEIIRMSPDFNEVTLNCTLESYLNLGIKTGGLYHWQNYISEEVFNHFTKYNNDFFYYLVNTKLKPEILESFFSDSDTKTKSFPSIGGAKFKIPENHKITVHKENLGCSNIEIRRAEIAIKGKLNTNFVLYHYRRNGLEISWKSEIYFANFQMLSIETIFGGVLHAQERIWDNNYFKFINADKSFEKKLSKFYPLIIEESGDTVFSIENEKISLYIISSSFEPQKINLSFETFIEKLYSCGGISGWQNLFIDEYTEKNPLYKDILKGIEHCFPALNLIDFLKN
;
A
#
# COMPACT_ATOMS: atom_id res chain seq x y z
N MET A 1 -23.58 -23.07 9.88
CA MET A 1 -24.30 -21.76 9.82
C MET A 1 -24.73 -21.20 11.18
N GLU A 2 -25.42 -21.91 12.08
CA GLU A 2 -25.74 -21.34 13.41
C GLU A 2 -24.49 -20.95 14.22
N ASN A 3 -23.40 -21.71 14.09
CA ASN A 3 -22.09 -21.39 14.65
C ASN A 3 -21.51 -20.05 14.14
N ILE A 4 -21.88 -19.60 12.94
CA ILE A 4 -21.42 -18.32 12.38
C ILE A 4 -22.02 -17.14 13.16
N LEU A 5 -23.28 -17.22 13.60
CA LEU A 5 -23.87 -16.14 14.42
C LEU A 5 -23.20 -16.04 15.80
N LEU A 6 -22.82 -17.18 16.36
CA LEU A 6 -22.07 -17.21 17.62
C LEU A 6 -20.68 -16.58 17.44
N GLU A 7 -19.94 -16.97 16.39
CA GLU A 7 -18.63 -16.39 16.06
C GLU A 7 -18.72 -14.87 15.79
N ILE A 8 -19.78 -14.39 15.10
CA ILE A 8 -19.98 -12.95 14.86
C ILE A 8 -20.30 -12.19 16.15
N LYS A 9 -21.10 -12.78 17.04
CA LYS A 9 -21.43 -12.20 18.34
C LYS A 9 -20.18 -12.11 19.22
N GLU A 10 -19.40 -13.20 19.28
CA GLU A 10 -18.11 -13.22 19.99
C GLU A 10 -17.16 -12.16 19.44
N LEU A 11 -17.03 -12.04 18.11
CA LEU A 11 -16.22 -11.00 17.46
C LEU A 11 -16.69 -9.58 17.85
N SER A 12 -18.00 -9.34 17.82
CA SER A 12 -18.59 -8.04 18.18
C SER A 12 -18.33 -7.68 19.65
N ASP A 13 -18.52 -8.64 20.56
CA ASP A 13 -18.30 -8.44 22.00
C ASP A 13 -16.80 -8.25 22.35
N LEU A 14 -15.90 -8.86 21.57
CA LEU A 14 -14.45 -8.74 21.71
C LEU A 14 -13.90 -7.40 21.19
N MET A 15 -14.40 -6.92 20.05
CA MET A 15 -13.89 -5.70 19.41
C MET A 15 -14.24 -4.41 20.16
N LEU A 16 -15.32 -4.41 20.96
CA LEU A 16 -15.75 -3.27 21.78
C LEU A 16 -14.77 -2.87 22.91
N LYS A 17 -13.66 -3.58 23.09
CA LYS A 17 -12.75 -3.42 24.24
C LYS A 17 -11.43 -2.67 23.97
N LYS A 18 -11.14 -2.19 22.75
CA LYS A 18 -9.85 -1.53 22.40
C LYS A 18 -10.02 -0.32 21.49
N ASP A 19 -8.99 0.54 21.43
CA ASP A 19 -8.87 1.82 20.69
C ASP A 19 -8.99 1.70 19.15
N HIS A 20 -9.98 0.98 18.64
CA HIS A 20 -10.18 0.72 17.21
C HIS A 20 -11.60 1.05 16.80
N SER A 21 -11.76 1.68 15.62
CA SER A 21 -13.08 1.88 15.03
C SER A 21 -13.48 0.62 14.26
N HIS A 22 -14.52 -0.05 14.75
CA HIS A 22 -15.03 -1.28 14.17
C HIS A 22 -16.54 -1.17 14.00
N THR A 23 -17.07 -1.86 13.00
CA THR A 23 -18.51 -1.92 12.78
C THR A 23 -18.89 -3.31 12.30
N VAL A 24 -19.67 -4.00 13.11
CA VAL A 24 -20.36 -5.23 12.70
C VAL A 24 -21.84 -4.91 12.62
N LYS A 25 -22.44 -5.12 11.45
CA LYS A 25 -23.87 -4.94 11.22
C LYS A 25 -24.44 -6.23 10.66
N LEU A 26 -25.37 -6.82 11.41
CA LEU A 26 -26.19 -7.94 10.97
C LEU A 26 -27.59 -7.44 10.66
N SER A 27 -28.16 -7.98 9.59
CA SER A 27 -29.57 -7.75 9.28
C SER A 27 -30.42 -8.95 9.71
N PRO A 28 -31.66 -8.70 10.17
CA PRO A 28 -32.55 -9.78 10.60
C PRO A 28 -32.74 -10.84 9.51
N PRO A 29 -32.91 -12.12 9.86
CA PRO A 29 -33.15 -13.19 8.89
C PRO A 29 -34.33 -12.91 7.95
N VAL A 30 -34.29 -13.49 6.76
CA VAL A 30 -35.41 -13.40 5.82
C VAL A 30 -36.46 -14.47 6.14
N ALA A 31 -37.73 -14.07 6.19
CA ALA A 31 -38.85 -14.99 6.39
C ALA A 31 -38.92 -16.06 5.28
N GLY A 32 -39.23 -17.31 5.66
CA GLY A 32 -39.14 -18.47 4.75
C GLY A 32 -40.00 -18.38 3.48
N SER A 33 -41.12 -17.66 3.49
CA SER A 33 -41.97 -17.44 2.32
C SER A 33 -41.33 -16.51 1.28
N LYS A 34 -40.67 -15.43 1.74
CA LYS A 34 -39.92 -14.49 0.88
C LYS A 34 -38.67 -15.16 0.32
N LEU A 35 -38.02 -16.00 1.12
CA LEU A 35 -36.84 -16.75 0.72
C LEU A 35 -37.16 -17.75 -0.40
N LYS A 36 -38.17 -18.61 -0.24
CA LYS A 36 -38.58 -19.61 -1.25
C LYS A 36 -38.89 -19.00 -2.62
N LYS A 37 -39.55 -17.83 -2.63
CA LYS A 37 -39.88 -17.12 -3.87
C LYS A 37 -38.61 -16.66 -4.60
N LEU A 38 -37.68 -16.05 -3.86
CA LEU A 38 -36.42 -15.52 -4.43
C LEU A 38 -35.39 -16.62 -4.74
N THR A 39 -35.41 -17.75 -4.03
CA THR A 39 -34.64 -18.95 -4.39
C THR A 39 -34.98 -19.42 -5.79
N ALA A 40 -36.27 -19.50 -6.11
CA ALA A 40 -36.74 -19.95 -7.41
C ALA A 40 -36.45 -18.94 -8.52
N GLU A 41 -36.44 -17.64 -8.19
CA GLU A 41 -36.15 -16.56 -9.15
C GLU A 41 -34.65 -16.38 -9.42
N LEU A 42 -33.79 -16.60 -8.43
CA LEU A 42 -32.35 -16.28 -8.49
C LEU A 42 -31.44 -17.52 -8.52
N ASN A 43 -32.01 -18.72 -8.49
CA ASN A 43 -31.30 -20.01 -8.48
C ASN A 43 -30.17 -20.08 -7.43
N LEU A 44 -30.44 -19.57 -6.22
CA LEU A 44 -29.46 -19.56 -5.13
C LEU A 44 -29.20 -20.98 -4.63
N ASN A 45 -27.94 -21.33 -4.39
CA ASN A 45 -27.57 -22.63 -3.83
C ASN A 45 -28.00 -22.78 -2.35
N ASP A 46 -28.10 -24.02 -1.87
CA ASP A 46 -28.57 -24.32 -0.52
C ASP A 46 -27.72 -23.70 0.59
N SER A 47 -26.40 -23.57 0.39
CA SER A 47 -25.48 -22.94 1.35
C SER A 47 -25.79 -21.45 1.52
N LEU A 48 -26.04 -20.74 0.43
CA LEU A 48 -26.38 -19.32 0.43
C LEU A 48 -27.79 -19.09 0.96
N LEU A 49 -28.73 -20.00 0.66
CA LEU A 49 -30.05 -19.99 1.29
C LEU A 49 -29.96 -20.19 2.79
N SER A 50 -29.11 -21.11 3.26
CA SER A 50 -28.86 -21.30 4.67
C SER A 50 -28.30 -20.03 5.31
N PHE A 51 -27.40 -19.32 4.64
CA PHE A 51 -26.92 -18.02 5.11
C PHE A 51 -28.07 -17.02 5.27
N TYR A 52 -28.90 -16.82 4.25
CA TYR A 52 -29.99 -15.83 4.30
C TYR A 52 -31.15 -16.20 5.25
N LYS A 53 -31.31 -17.50 5.57
CA LYS A 53 -32.18 -17.97 6.67
C LYS A 53 -31.63 -17.63 8.05
N THR A 54 -30.32 -17.43 8.15
CA THR A 54 -29.61 -17.15 9.39
C THR A 54 -29.37 -15.64 9.56
N THR A 55 -29.08 -14.89 8.50
CA THR A 55 -28.95 -13.41 8.51
C THR A 55 -29.16 -12.83 7.11
N ASN A 56 -29.86 -11.69 6.98
CA ASN A 56 -30.12 -11.04 5.69
C ASN A 56 -29.00 -10.07 5.27
N GLY A 57 -27.77 -10.56 5.20
CA GLY A 57 -26.59 -9.75 4.90
C GLY A 57 -25.75 -9.42 6.12
N LEU A 58 -24.45 -9.24 5.87
CA LEU A 58 -23.42 -9.08 6.87
C LEU A 58 -22.48 -7.98 6.42
N PHE A 59 -22.26 -6.99 7.27
CA PHE A 59 -21.22 -6.00 7.07
C PHE A 59 -20.28 -6.00 8.26
N ILE A 60 -19.00 -6.24 7.99
CA ILE A 60 -17.90 -6.10 8.93
C ILE A 60 -16.95 -5.08 8.32
N SER A 61 -16.63 -4.03 9.06
CA SER A 61 -15.51 -3.16 8.75
C SER A 61 -14.61 -3.00 9.96
N TRP A 62 -13.32 -3.01 9.71
CA TRP A 62 -12.29 -2.86 10.71
C TRP A 62 -11.29 -1.79 10.27
N PHE A 63 -11.01 -0.85 11.17
CA PHE A 63 -10.07 0.24 10.95
C PHE A 63 -9.19 0.42 12.18
N SER A 64 -7.88 0.22 11.99
CA SER A 64 -6.85 0.68 12.93
C SER A 64 -6.32 2.03 12.51
N ASP A 65 -6.28 2.93 13.48
CA ASP A 65 -5.60 4.22 13.44
C ASP A 65 -4.07 4.11 13.62
N VAL A 66 -3.58 2.97 14.11
CA VAL A 66 -2.14 2.69 14.35
C VAL A 66 -1.50 1.95 13.17
N ASP A 67 -2.24 1.06 12.51
CA ASP A 67 -1.73 0.25 11.40
C ASP A 67 -2.69 0.24 10.20
N ILE A 68 -2.31 1.01 9.17
CA ILE A 68 -3.04 1.17 7.91
C ILE A 68 -3.11 -0.14 7.10
N LEU A 69 -2.24 -1.12 7.40
CA LEU A 69 -2.25 -2.45 6.78
C LEU A 69 -3.39 -3.32 7.29
N CYS A 70 -3.93 -2.95 8.45
CA CYS A 70 -5.06 -3.59 9.03
C CYS A 70 -6.31 -2.77 8.61
N PHE A 71 -6.72 -2.92 7.36
CA PHE A 71 -8.07 -2.54 6.95
C PHE A 71 -8.79 -3.76 6.47
N GLY A 72 -10.00 -3.94 6.97
CA GLY A 72 -10.82 -5.09 6.65
C GLY A 72 -12.22 -4.66 6.29
N LYS A 73 -12.75 -5.26 5.23
CA LYS A 73 -14.15 -5.13 4.87
C LYS A 73 -14.67 -6.46 4.33
N LEU A 74 -15.71 -6.96 4.97
CA LEU A 74 -16.54 -8.04 4.46
C LEU A 74 -17.95 -7.49 4.32
N ASN A 75 -18.51 -7.51 3.11
CA ASN A 75 -19.80 -6.94 2.82
C ASN A 75 -20.64 -7.90 1.98
N ILE A 76 -21.37 -8.76 2.69
CA ILE A 76 -22.35 -9.65 2.10
C ILE A 76 -23.67 -8.88 1.93
N PRO A 77 -24.13 -8.63 0.69
CA PRO A 77 -25.30 -7.81 0.44
C PRO A 77 -26.56 -8.47 0.98
N LYS A 78 -27.54 -7.63 1.32
CA LYS A 78 -28.89 -8.08 1.63
C LYS A 78 -29.50 -8.75 0.41
N LEU A 79 -30.45 -9.64 0.62
CA LEU A 79 -31.16 -10.32 -0.46
C LEU A 79 -31.87 -9.35 -1.41
N GLU A 80 -32.38 -8.22 -0.89
CA GLU A 80 -32.98 -7.16 -1.70
C GLU A 80 -31.94 -6.51 -2.62
N THR A 81 -30.78 -6.18 -2.09
CA THR A 81 -29.66 -5.60 -2.84
C THR A 81 -29.14 -6.60 -3.88
N LEU A 82 -29.07 -7.89 -3.54
CA LEU A 82 -28.69 -8.93 -4.47
C LEU A 82 -29.68 -9.05 -5.64
N SER A 83 -30.98 -8.89 -5.38
CA SER A 83 -32.00 -8.86 -6.44
C SER A 83 -31.79 -7.69 -7.39
N ASP A 84 -31.47 -6.49 -6.89
CA ASP A 84 -31.14 -5.34 -7.72
C ASP A 84 -29.86 -5.57 -8.54
N TYR A 85 -28.83 -6.19 -7.95
CA TYR A 85 -27.61 -6.57 -8.65
C TYR A 85 -27.85 -7.56 -9.79
N LEU A 86 -28.77 -8.51 -9.62
CA LEU A 86 -29.06 -9.52 -10.64
C LEU A 86 -30.04 -9.03 -11.73
N THR A 87 -30.97 -8.14 -11.38
CA THR A 87 -32.05 -7.72 -12.31
C THR A 87 -31.82 -6.36 -12.96
N LYS A 88 -31.03 -5.48 -12.34
CA LYS A 88 -30.84 -4.09 -12.78
C LYS A 88 -29.38 -3.65 -12.67
N VAL A 89 -28.43 -4.57 -12.90
CA VAL A 89 -26.98 -4.36 -12.74
C VAL A 89 -26.46 -3.05 -13.35
N GLU A 90 -26.98 -2.62 -14.50
CA GLU A 90 -26.57 -1.38 -15.18
C GLU A 90 -26.85 -0.10 -14.37
N LYS A 91 -27.75 -0.19 -13.38
CA LYS A 91 -28.12 0.90 -12.47
C LYS A 91 -27.48 0.76 -11.08
N THR A 92 -26.61 -0.22 -10.89
CA THR A 92 -25.95 -0.47 -9.61
C THR A 92 -24.47 -0.13 -9.68
N ASP A 93 -23.82 -0.16 -8.52
CA ASP A 93 -22.37 -0.04 -8.39
C ASP A 93 -21.59 -1.24 -8.97
N LEU A 94 -22.29 -2.31 -9.39
CA LEU A 94 -21.74 -3.48 -10.05
C LEU A 94 -21.86 -3.45 -11.59
N LYS A 95 -22.22 -2.30 -12.20
CA LYS A 95 -22.36 -2.18 -13.66
C LYS A 95 -21.16 -2.71 -14.46
N GLU A 96 -19.94 -2.50 -13.95
CA GLU A 96 -18.70 -2.95 -14.62
C GLU A 96 -18.57 -4.49 -14.64
N TYR A 97 -19.35 -5.21 -13.82
CA TYR A 97 -19.38 -6.66 -13.73
C TYR A 97 -20.59 -7.30 -14.43
N SER A 98 -21.35 -6.53 -15.22
CA SER A 98 -22.59 -7.00 -15.84
C SER A 98 -22.40 -8.25 -16.70
N ALA A 99 -21.28 -8.36 -17.42
CA ALA A 99 -20.94 -9.53 -18.21
C ALA A 99 -20.83 -10.83 -17.38
N PHE A 100 -20.35 -10.77 -16.14
CA PHE A 100 -20.25 -11.93 -15.25
C PHE A 100 -21.61 -12.29 -14.65
N ILE A 101 -22.36 -11.27 -14.24
CA ILE A 101 -23.72 -11.44 -13.71
C ILE A 101 -24.64 -12.05 -14.77
N GLN A 102 -24.54 -11.62 -16.02
CA GLN A 102 -25.28 -12.18 -17.15
C GLN A 102 -24.91 -13.64 -17.45
N LYS A 103 -23.68 -14.07 -17.11
CA LYS A 103 -23.28 -15.49 -17.16
C LYS A 103 -23.83 -16.31 -15.99
N GLY A 104 -24.59 -15.70 -15.08
CA GLY A 104 -25.19 -16.34 -13.91
C GLY A 104 -24.32 -16.31 -12.66
N TYR A 105 -23.27 -15.48 -12.61
CA TYR A 105 -22.43 -15.34 -11.43
C TYR A 105 -23.19 -14.52 -10.38
N ILE A 106 -23.26 -15.02 -9.16
CA ILE A 106 -24.02 -14.38 -8.08
C ILE A 106 -23.05 -13.56 -7.22
N PRO A 107 -23.17 -12.22 -7.15
CA PRO A 107 -22.35 -11.40 -6.26
C PRO A 107 -22.56 -11.82 -4.81
N PHE A 108 -21.47 -12.06 -4.08
CA PHE A 108 -21.55 -12.58 -2.71
C PHE A 108 -20.84 -11.69 -1.69
N ASP A 109 -19.59 -11.28 -1.93
CA ASP A 109 -18.89 -10.29 -1.10
C ASP A 109 -18.48 -9.10 -1.97
N VAL A 110 -18.99 -7.92 -1.65
CA VAL A 110 -18.92 -6.75 -2.53
C VAL A 110 -18.17 -5.62 -1.86
N ASP A 111 -16.94 -5.39 -2.32
CA ASP A 111 -16.19 -4.19 -1.99
C ASP A 111 -15.93 -3.30 -3.19
N ILE A 112 -16.87 -2.38 -3.41
CA ILE A 112 -16.83 -1.43 -4.52
C ILE A 112 -15.65 -0.46 -4.41
N ILE A 113 -15.24 -0.10 -3.18
CA ILE A 113 -14.18 0.91 -2.96
C ILE A 113 -12.87 0.43 -3.57
N ASN A 114 -12.52 -0.83 -3.33
CA ASN A 114 -11.30 -1.44 -3.86
C ASN A 114 -11.53 -2.25 -5.16
N LYS A 115 -12.71 -2.13 -5.78
CA LYS A 115 -13.09 -2.82 -7.03
C LYS A 115 -12.89 -4.33 -6.96
N PHE A 116 -13.44 -4.90 -5.91
CA PHE A 116 -13.15 -6.24 -5.49
C PHE A 116 -14.48 -6.94 -5.22
N VAL A 117 -14.83 -7.91 -6.07
CA VAL A 117 -16.10 -8.64 -5.95
C VAL A 117 -15.83 -10.13 -5.91
N THR A 118 -16.36 -10.79 -4.88
CA THR A 118 -16.40 -12.25 -4.82
C THR A 118 -17.75 -12.71 -5.33
N PHE A 119 -17.72 -13.66 -6.26
CA PHE A 119 -18.88 -14.28 -6.87
C PHE A 119 -19.01 -15.74 -6.43
N ILE A 120 -20.24 -16.21 -6.39
CA ILE A 120 -20.58 -17.62 -6.44
C ILE A 120 -20.88 -17.95 -7.90
N LYS A 121 -20.02 -18.77 -8.50
CA LYS A 121 -20.19 -19.25 -9.88
C LYS A 121 -20.88 -20.62 -9.84
N PRO A 122 -22.08 -20.75 -10.43
CA PRO A 122 -22.73 -22.05 -10.53
C PRO A 122 -21.97 -22.97 -11.50
N ILE A 123 -21.78 -24.22 -11.09
CA ILE A 123 -21.34 -25.34 -11.94
C ILE A 123 -22.40 -26.44 -11.90
N LYS A 124 -22.40 -27.38 -12.84
CA LYS A 124 -23.52 -28.32 -13.12
C LYS A 124 -24.24 -28.86 -11.87
N GLU A 125 -23.50 -29.26 -10.84
CA GLU A 125 -24.03 -29.88 -9.62
C GLU A 125 -23.53 -29.20 -8.33
N ASN A 126 -22.85 -28.06 -8.43
CA ASN A 126 -22.23 -27.40 -7.27
C ASN A 126 -21.96 -25.90 -7.56
N TYR A 127 -21.07 -25.28 -6.81
CA TYR A 127 -20.60 -23.92 -7.05
C TYR A 127 -19.10 -23.79 -6.80
N GLU A 128 -18.51 -22.77 -7.42
CA GLU A 128 -17.17 -22.28 -7.14
C GLU A 128 -17.27 -20.90 -6.52
N ILE A 129 -16.37 -20.59 -5.58
CA ILE A 129 -16.19 -19.22 -5.09
C ILE A 129 -15.07 -18.59 -5.90
N ILE A 130 -15.40 -17.52 -6.61
CA ILE A 130 -14.47 -16.81 -7.47
C ILE A 130 -14.28 -15.40 -6.98
N ARG A 131 -13.03 -14.98 -6.83
CA ARG A 131 -12.67 -13.59 -6.64
C ARG A 131 -12.40 -12.94 -7.99
N MET A 132 -12.98 -11.77 -8.21
CA MET A 132 -12.63 -10.92 -9.33
C MET A 132 -11.60 -9.88 -8.89
N SER A 133 -10.49 -9.79 -9.62
CA SER A 133 -9.52 -8.71 -9.43
C SER A 133 -10.02 -7.38 -10.04
N PRO A 134 -9.40 -6.24 -9.72
CA PRO A 134 -9.73 -4.96 -10.34
C PRO A 134 -9.55 -4.94 -11.87
N ASP A 135 -8.77 -5.88 -12.40
CA ASP A 135 -8.52 -6.07 -13.84
C ASP A 135 -9.46 -7.12 -14.47
N PHE A 136 -10.51 -7.54 -13.75
CA PHE A 136 -11.50 -8.53 -14.19
C PHE A 136 -10.95 -9.94 -14.47
N ASN A 137 -9.87 -10.32 -13.77
CA ASN A 137 -9.39 -11.70 -13.79
C ASN A 137 -10.12 -12.55 -12.74
N GLU A 138 -10.59 -13.73 -13.15
CA GLU A 138 -11.21 -14.73 -12.28
C GLU A 138 -10.14 -15.52 -11.51
N VAL A 139 -10.20 -15.50 -10.18
CA VAL A 139 -9.38 -16.32 -9.29
C VAL A 139 -10.28 -17.26 -8.49
N THR A 140 -10.15 -18.57 -8.68
CA THR A 140 -10.94 -19.55 -7.93
C THR A 140 -10.33 -19.74 -6.54
N LEU A 141 -11.14 -19.58 -5.50
CA LEU A 141 -10.69 -19.57 -4.10
C LEU A 141 -10.66 -20.97 -3.45
N ASN A 142 -10.99 -22.04 -4.18
CA ASN A 142 -10.93 -23.44 -3.74
C ASN A 142 -11.39 -23.64 -2.27
N CYS A 143 -12.56 -23.11 -1.93
CA CYS A 143 -13.11 -23.17 -0.58
C CYS A 143 -14.64 -23.23 -0.60
N THR A 144 -15.22 -23.68 0.51
CA THR A 144 -16.69 -23.68 0.71
C THR A 144 -17.18 -22.30 1.18
N LEU A 145 -18.48 -22.04 1.03
CA LEU A 145 -19.09 -20.79 1.52
C LEU A 145 -18.93 -20.61 3.03
N GLU A 146 -19.07 -21.70 3.78
CA GLU A 146 -18.92 -21.69 5.23
C GLU A 146 -17.46 -21.40 5.63
N SER A 147 -16.50 -22.04 4.97
CA SER A 147 -15.07 -21.77 5.18
C SER A 147 -14.71 -20.33 4.86
N TYR A 148 -15.21 -19.79 3.75
CA TYR A 148 -14.98 -18.40 3.35
C TYR A 148 -15.54 -17.40 4.37
N LEU A 149 -16.79 -17.60 4.79
CA LEU A 149 -17.43 -16.73 5.78
C LEU A 149 -16.71 -16.79 7.13
N ASN A 150 -16.39 -17.99 7.60
CA ASN A 150 -15.69 -18.18 8.86
C ASN A 150 -14.34 -17.44 8.85
N LEU A 151 -13.58 -17.56 7.75
CA LEU A 151 -12.30 -16.87 7.60
C LEU A 151 -12.47 -15.36 7.55
N GLY A 152 -13.44 -14.86 6.78
CA GLY A 152 -13.75 -13.42 6.72
C GLY A 152 -14.16 -12.83 8.07
N ILE A 153 -14.91 -13.58 8.87
CA ILE A 153 -15.34 -13.14 10.21
C ILE A 153 -14.15 -13.17 11.18
N LYS A 154 -13.40 -14.28 11.26
CA LYS A 154 -12.27 -14.43 12.18
C LYS A 154 -11.17 -13.40 11.92
N THR A 155 -10.97 -13.01 10.67
CA THR A 155 -9.99 -12.00 10.28
C THR A 155 -10.52 -10.56 10.36
N GLY A 156 -11.75 -10.33 10.83
CA GLY A 156 -12.33 -8.98 10.83
C GLY A 156 -12.49 -8.37 9.42
N GLY A 157 -12.53 -9.22 8.39
CA GLY A 157 -12.65 -8.82 6.99
C GLY A 157 -11.34 -8.33 6.34
N LEU A 158 -10.17 -8.52 6.96
CA LEU A 158 -8.87 -8.01 6.47
C LEU A 158 -8.61 -8.28 4.98
N TYR A 159 -8.34 -7.27 4.15
CA TYR A 159 -8.26 -7.45 2.69
C TYR A 159 -7.27 -8.54 2.21
N HIS A 160 -6.24 -8.81 3.00
CA HIS A 160 -5.17 -9.72 2.63
C HIS A 160 -5.54 -11.20 2.67
N TRP A 161 -6.50 -11.67 3.50
CA TRP A 161 -6.78 -13.11 3.64
C TRP A 161 -7.36 -13.75 2.38
N GLN A 162 -8.11 -12.97 1.58
CA GLN A 162 -8.77 -13.45 0.38
C GLN A 162 -7.79 -13.80 -0.75
N ASN A 163 -6.58 -13.23 -0.73
CA ASN A 163 -5.52 -13.51 -1.70
C ASN A 163 -4.76 -14.81 -1.40
N TYR A 164 -5.01 -15.47 -0.26
CA TYR A 164 -4.27 -16.66 0.17
C TYR A 164 -5.11 -17.94 0.21
N ILE A 165 -6.36 -17.93 -0.28
CA ILE A 165 -7.24 -19.10 -0.22
C ILE A 165 -6.96 -20.04 -1.39
N SER A 166 -6.20 -21.10 -1.13
CA SER A 166 -6.33 -22.40 -1.80
C SER A 166 -6.53 -23.47 -0.72
N GLU A 167 -7.11 -24.62 -1.07
CA GLU A 167 -7.40 -25.72 -0.13
C GLU A 167 -6.16 -26.20 0.66
N GLU A 168 -4.94 -26.02 0.11
CA GLU A 168 -3.67 -26.30 0.78
C GLU A 168 -3.28 -25.29 1.88
N VAL A 169 -3.87 -24.09 1.90
CA VAL A 169 -3.59 -23.01 2.88
C VAL A 169 -4.54 -23.04 4.09
N PHE A 170 -5.60 -23.84 4.02
CA PHE A 170 -6.64 -23.97 5.06
C PHE A 170 -6.08 -24.36 6.44
N ASN A 171 -5.05 -25.21 6.49
CA ASN A 171 -4.47 -25.74 7.73
C ASN A 171 -3.41 -24.83 8.37
N HIS A 172 -3.26 -23.60 7.87
CA HIS A 172 -2.16 -22.70 8.19
C HIS A 172 -2.61 -21.43 8.91
N PHE A 173 -3.70 -21.48 9.67
CA PHE A 173 -4.08 -20.40 10.60
C PHE A 173 -4.07 -20.96 12.02
N THR A 174 -3.23 -20.41 12.91
CA THR A 174 -3.25 -20.77 14.33
C THR A 174 -3.51 -19.53 15.17
N LYS A 175 -4.38 -19.69 16.17
CA LYS A 175 -4.76 -18.68 17.15
C LYS A 175 -3.58 -18.41 18.10
N TYR A 176 -3.16 -17.15 18.27
CA TYR A 176 -2.27 -16.75 19.35
C TYR A 176 -2.84 -15.61 20.22
N ASN A 177 -2.20 -15.45 21.38
CA ASN A 177 -2.73 -15.06 22.68
C ASN A 177 -3.01 -13.55 22.91
N ASN A 178 -3.86 -13.28 23.90
CA ASN A 178 -4.22 -12.05 24.64
C ASN A 178 -4.66 -10.77 23.91
N ASP A 179 -4.35 -10.61 22.62
CA ASP A 179 -4.81 -9.47 21.81
C ASP A 179 -5.64 -9.87 20.57
N PHE A 180 -5.91 -11.17 20.42
CA PHE A 180 -6.84 -11.80 19.45
C PHE A 180 -6.65 -11.43 17.96
N PHE A 181 -5.40 -11.32 17.51
CA PHE A 181 -5.05 -11.36 16.09
C PHE A 181 -4.99 -12.81 15.58
N TYR A 182 -5.57 -13.08 14.40
CA TYR A 182 -5.26 -14.31 13.65
C TYR A 182 -4.08 -14.04 12.74
N TYR A 183 -2.95 -14.68 13.02
CA TYR A 183 -1.84 -14.76 12.08
C TYR A 183 -2.05 -15.90 11.08
N LEU A 184 -1.56 -15.70 9.86
CA LEU A 184 -1.37 -16.74 8.86
C LEU A 184 -0.12 -17.55 9.30
N VAL A 185 -0.32 -18.67 9.99
CA VAL A 185 0.73 -19.61 10.40
C VAL A 185 1.02 -20.57 9.26
N ASN A 186 1.85 -20.15 8.31
CA ASN A 186 2.20 -21.02 7.21
C ASN A 186 3.36 -21.96 7.53
N THR A 187 3.05 -23.19 7.94
CA THR A 187 4.03 -24.27 8.13
C THR A 187 4.47 -24.95 6.82
N LYS A 188 4.02 -24.47 5.64
CA LYS A 188 4.45 -24.98 4.32
C LYS A 188 4.81 -23.94 3.27
N LEU A 189 4.63 -22.64 3.50
CA LEU A 189 5.32 -21.61 2.73
C LEU A 189 6.79 -21.75 3.06
N LYS A 190 7.61 -21.95 2.02
CA LYS A 190 9.06 -21.93 2.19
C LYS A 190 9.44 -20.65 2.96
N PRO A 191 10.19 -20.76 4.09
CA PRO A 191 10.51 -19.64 4.98
C PRO A 191 11.03 -18.39 4.26
N GLU A 192 11.69 -18.59 3.12
CA GLU A 192 12.21 -17.57 2.20
C GLU A 192 11.19 -16.49 1.78
N ILE A 193 9.88 -16.79 1.80
CA ILE A 193 8.82 -15.84 1.38
C ILE A 193 8.28 -15.01 2.56
N LEU A 194 8.38 -15.52 3.80
CA LEU A 194 7.83 -14.90 5.02
C LEU A 194 8.89 -14.27 5.94
N GLU A 195 10.16 -14.67 5.81
CA GLU A 195 11.28 -13.98 6.49
C GLU A 195 11.37 -12.50 6.09
N SER A 196 10.75 -12.09 4.97
CA SER A 196 10.63 -10.67 4.60
C SER A 196 9.55 -9.89 5.36
N PHE A 197 8.71 -10.53 6.18
CA PHE A 197 7.61 -9.87 6.89
C PHE A 197 7.78 -9.83 8.43
N PHE A 198 8.57 -10.75 9.00
CA PHE A 198 8.71 -10.87 10.47
C PHE A 198 10.17 -11.03 10.94
N SER A 199 11.15 -10.53 10.19
CA SER A 199 12.49 -10.37 10.76
C SER A 199 12.49 -9.24 11.80
N ASP A 200 12.51 -9.66 13.06
CA ASP A 200 12.85 -8.91 14.27
C ASP A 200 11.94 -7.75 14.68
N SER A 201 10.95 -8.12 15.48
CA SER A 201 10.31 -7.30 16.52
C SER A 201 11.29 -6.87 17.65
N ASP A 202 12.56 -6.64 17.33
CA ASP A 202 13.56 -6.08 18.23
C ASP A 202 14.45 -5.02 17.56
N THR A 203 14.04 -4.53 16.39
CA THR A 203 14.60 -3.28 15.90
C THR A 203 13.85 -2.12 16.55
N LYS A 204 14.54 -1.45 17.48
CA LYS A 204 14.41 0.01 17.65
C LYS A 204 14.73 0.68 16.31
N THR A 205 13.89 0.51 15.29
CA THR A 205 14.09 1.11 13.97
C THR A 205 13.81 2.59 14.09
N LYS A 206 14.89 3.38 14.00
CA LYS A 206 14.94 4.81 13.64
C LYS A 206 13.62 5.28 13.03
N SER A 207 12.78 5.86 13.86
CA SER A 207 11.46 6.32 13.47
C SER A 207 11.64 7.48 12.48
N PHE A 208 11.31 7.27 11.21
CA PHE A 208 11.12 8.40 10.29
C PHE A 208 10.17 9.40 10.96
N PRO A 209 10.48 10.71 10.96
CA PRO A 209 9.66 11.71 11.62
C PRO A 209 8.20 11.59 11.18
N SER A 210 7.27 11.69 12.13
CA SER A 210 5.83 11.72 11.83
C SER A 210 5.47 12.97 11.00
N ILE A 211 4.31 12.94 10.35
CA ILE A 211 3.70 14.08 9.66
C ILE A 211 3.69 15.30 10.61
N GLY A 212 4.25 16.43 10.16
CA GLY A 212 4.40 17.65 10.98
C GLY A 212 5.54 17.65 12.02
N GLY A 213 6.36 16.60 12.09
CA GLY A 213 7.44 16.45 13.09
C GLY A 213 8.79 17.07 12.74
N ALA A 214 9.10 17.28 11.44
CA ALA A 214 10.35 17.90 11.03
C ALA A 214 10.26 19.43 11.16
N LYS A 215 10.51 19.94 12.37
CA LYS A 215 10.76 21.38 12.57
C LYS A 215 12.16 21.70 12.08
N PHE A 216 12.27 22.13 10.82
CA PHE A 216 13.52 22.67 10.30
C PHE A 216 13.90 23.90 11.12
N LYS A 217 15.04 23.83 11.83
CA LYS A 217 15.57 24.95 12.60
C LYS A 217 16.33 25.89 11.66
N ILE A 218 15.56 26.60 10.84
CA ILE A 218 16.06 27.59 9.88
C ILE A 218 16.25 28.94 10.61
N PRO A 219 17.30 29.73 10.33
CA PRO A 219 17.54 31.01 11.00
C PRO A 219 16.43 32.03 10.71
N GLU A 220 16.18 32.98 11.61
CA GLU A 220 15.03 33.92 11.50
C GLU A 220 14.98 34.73 10.18
N ASN A 221 16.14 34.98 9.55
CA ASN A 221 16.24 35.70 8.27
C ASN A 221 15.90 34.84 7.04
N HIS A 222 15.57 33.56 7.23
CA HIS A 222 15.31 32.60 6.18
C HIS A 222 13.86 32.13 6.31
N LYS A 223 13.06 32.35 5.27
CA LYS A 223 11.64 31.99 5.27
C LYS A 223 11.40 30.83 4.32
N ILE A 224 10.78 29.77 4.82
CA ILE A 224 10.23 28.72 3.97
C ILE A 224 9.13 29.34 3.10
N THR A 225 9.33 29.28 1.78
CA THR A 225 8.37 29.79 0.80
C THR A 225 7.38 28.71 0.39
N VAL A 226 7.82 27.44 0.35
CA VAL A 226 6.98 26.28 0.06
C VAL A 226 7.29 25.17 1.06
N HIS A 227 6.24 24.63 1.67
CA HIS A 227 6.27 23.36 2.40
C HIS A 227 5.01 22.60 2.03
N LYS A 228 5.17 21.54 1.24
CA LYS A 228 4.08 20.66 0.86
C LYS A 228 4.48 19.23 1.19
N GLU A 229 3.68 18.60 2.03
CA GLU A 229 3.85 17.21 2.42
C GLU A 229 2.58 16.46 2.00
N ASN A 230 2.74 15.36 1.27
CA ASN A 230 1.62 14.50 0.91
C ASN A 230 1.41 13.45 2.00
N LEU A 231 0.15 13.10 2.25
CA LEU A 231 -0.20 11.94 3.08
C LEU A 231 0.43 10.66 2.51
N GLY A 232 0.63 9.67 3.38
CA GLY A 232 1.13 8.36 2.97
C GLY A 232 0.31 7.70 1.88
N CYS A 233 0.97 6.85 1.08
CA CYS A 233 0.32 6.05 0.04
C CYS A 233 -0.43 4.85 0.63
N SER A 234 -1.33 4.24 -0.14
CA SER A 234 -1.95 2.98 0.23
C SER A 234 -1.14 1.78 -0.29
N ASN A 235 -1.48 0.59 0.20
CA ASN A 235 -0.89 -0.66 -0.29
C ASN A 235 -1.11 -0.88 -1.79
N ILE A 236 -2.18 -0.32 -2.35
CA ILE A 236 -2.48 -0.48 -3.79
C ILE A 236 -1.38 0.18 -4.61
N GLU A 237 -0.90 1.36 -4.21
CA GLU A 237 0.19 2.04 -4.90
C GLU A 237 1.52 1.31 -4.75
N ILE A 238 1.84 0.81 -3.54
CA ILE A 238 3.03 -0.04 -3.32
C ILE A 238 3.00 -1.27 -4.23
N ARG A 239 1.86 -1.97 -4.30
CA ARG A 239 1.73 -3.19 -5.11
C ARG A 239 1.83 -2.91 -6.60
N ARG A 240 1.28 -1.80 -7.08
CA ARG A 240 1.44 -1.39 -8.48
C ARG A 240 2.89 -1.10 -8.82
N ALA A 241 3.63 -0.44 -7.92
CA ALA A 241 5.06 -0.22 -8.08
C ALA A 241 5.85 -1.55 -8.13
N GLU A 242 5.58 -2.48 -7.23
CA GLU A 242 6.24 -3.80 -7.20
C GLU A 242 5.96 -4.62 -8.46
N ILE A 243 4.72 -4.59 -8.97
CA ILE A 243 4.35 -5.23 -10.23
C ILE A 243 5.11 -4.60 -11.41
N ALA A 244 5.21 -3.27 -11.44
CA ALA A 244 5.92 -2.53 -12.48
C ALA A 244 7.39 -2.94 -12.58
N ILE A 245 8.07 -3.05 -11.43
CA ILE A 245 9.48 -3.44 -11.37
C ILE A 245 9.68 -4.97 -11.40
N LYS A 246 8.59 -5.75 -11.41
CA LYS A 246 8.59 -7.23 -11.32
C LYS A 246 9.44 -7.75 -10.14
N GLY A 247 9.32 -7.09 -8.99
CA GLY A 247 10.14 -7.36 -7.81
C GLY A 247 9.58 -6.67 -6.57
N LYS A 248 10.20 -6.93 -5.41
CA LYS A 248 9.81 -6.27 -4.16
C LYS A 248 10.57 -4.96 -3.98
N LEU A 249 9.89 -4.00 -3.33
CA LEU A 249 10.52 -2.77 -2.87
C LEU A 249 11.20 -2.99 -1.52
N ASN A 250 12.25 -2.21 -1.25
CA ASN A 250 12.92 -2.23 0.03
C ASN A 250 11.95 -1.82 1.16
N THR A 251 11.99 -2.54 2.29
CA THR A 251 11.08 -2.30 3.44
C THR A 251 11.12 -0.86 3.95
N ASN A 252 12.31 -0.26 4.09
CA ASN A 252 12.41 1.09 4.63
C ASN A 252 11.92 2.17 3.66
N PHE A 253 12.05 1.92 2.35
CA PHE A 253 11.43 2.74 1.32
C PHE A 253 9.91 2.67 1.38
N VAL A 254 9.34 1.48 1.50
CA VAL A 254 7.90 1.27 1.66
C VAL A 254 7.38 1.96 2.93
N LEU A 255 8.06 1.78 4.06
CA LEU A 255 7.71 2.42 5.33
C LEU A 255 7.74 3.94 5.24
N TYR A 256 8.72 4.52 4.53
CA TYR A 256 8.76 5.96 4.27
C TYR A 256 7.51 6.40 3.50
N HIS A 257 7.19 5.74 2.38
CA HIS A 257 6.06 6.12 1.54
C HIS A 257 4.68 5.87 2.18
N TYR A 258 4.55 4.93 3.11
CA TYR A 258 3.34 4.79 3.94
C TYR A 258 3.15 5.93 4.94
N ARG A 259 4.24 6.57 5.38
CA ARG A 259 4.16 7.72 6.30
C ARG A 259 4.05 9.04 5.54
N ARG A 260 4.75 9.15 4.41
CA ARG A 260 4.87 10.37 3.62
C ARG A 260 5.10 10.03 2.16
N ASN A 261 4.14 10.35 1.29
CA ASN A 261 4.22 10.01 -0.13
C ASN A 261 4.58 11.22 -1.00
N GLY A 262 5.76 11.75 -0.76
CA GLY A 262 6.29 12.95 -1.43
C GLY A 262 6.39 14.15 -0.49
N LEU A 263 7.40 14.97 -0.76
CA LEU A 263 7.77 16.12 0.05
C LEU A 263 8.38 17.19 -0.85
N GLU A 264 7.87 18.40 -0.76
CA GLU A 264 8.40 19.57 -1.46
C GLU A 264 8.73 20.65 -0.44
N ILE A 265 9.98 21.10 -0.48
CA ILE A 265 10.47 22.19 0.35
C ILE A 265 11.20 23.17 -0.55
N SER A 266 10.77 24.42 -0.48
CA SER A 266 11.49 25.53 -1.09
C SER A 266 11.72 26.62 -0.04
N TRP A 267 12.95 27.07 0.06
CA TRP A 267 13.32 28.25 0.82
C TRP A 267 14.56 28.91 0.20
N LYS A 268 14.68 30.21 0.43
CA LYS A 268 15.75 31.02 -0.13
C LYS A 268 16.39 31.86 0.97
N SER A 269 17.70 32.01 0.88
CA SER A 269 18.47 33.03 1.59
C SER A 269 19.27 33.86 0.60
N GLU A 270 19.97 34.88 1.09
CA GLU A 270 20.83 35.73 0.26
C GLU A 270 22.01 34.94 -0.34
N ILE A 271 22.40 33.83 0.29
CA ILE A 271 23.64 33.10 -0.04
C ILE A 271 23.32 31.67 -0.51
N TYR A 272 22.23 31.07 -0.05
CA TYR A 272 21.89 29.68 -0.30
C TYR A 272 20.44 29.50 -0.74
N PHE A 273 20.23 28.42 -1.49
CA PHE A 273 18.93 28.02 -1.96
C PHE A 273 18.70 26.55 -1.63
N ALA A 274 17.49 26.25 -1.19
CA ALA A 274 17.02 24.90 -1.02
C ALA A 274 15.71 24.79 -1.78
N ASN A 275 15.71 23.95 -2.79
CA ASN A 275 14.50 23.61 -3.52
C ASN A 275 14.64 22.17 -3.96
N PHE A 276 13.88 21.32 -3.29
CA PHE A 276 13.83 19.92 -3.66
C PHE A 276 12.40 19.42 -3.62
N GLN A 277 12.12 18.52 -4.54
CA GLN A 277 10.87 17.79 -4.60
C GLN A 277 11.17 16.30 -4.55
N MET A 278 10.93 15.69 -3.41
CA MET A 278 10.86 14.24 -3.29
C MET A 278 9.53 13.75 -3.86
N LEU A 279 9.62 12.85 -4.85
CA LEU A 279 8.48 12.39 -5.62
C LEU A 279 7.62 11.40 -4.85
N SER A 280 6.33 11.35 -5.17
CA SER A 280 5.40 10.33 -4.70
C SER A 280 5.63 9.01 -5.43
N ILE A 281 5.27 7.88 -4.83
CA ILE A 281 5.48 6.56 -5.44
C ILE A 281 4.81 6.41 -6.80
N GLU A 282 3.63 7.01 -6.98
CA GLU A 282 2.90 7.04 -8.24
C GLU A 282 3.66 7.84 -9.31
N THR A 283 4.34 8.91 -8.90
CA THR A 283 5.18 9.71 -9.82
C THR A 283 6.48 8.97 -10.15
N ILE A 284 7.07 8.29 -9.17
CA ILE A 284 8.31 7.50 -9.36
C ILE A 284 8.08 6.40 -10.40
N PHE A 285 7.04 5.58 -10.21
CA PHE A 285 6.83 4.36 -11.02
C PHE A 285 5.78 4.52 -12.13
N GLY A 286 4.85 5.46 -12.00
CA GLY A 286 3.85 5.79 -13.04
C GLY A 286 4.19 7.01 -13.89
N GLY A 287 5.13 7.84 -13.45
CA GLY A 287 5.53 9.05 -14.17
C GLY A 287 4.53 10.21 -14.03
N VAL A 288 4.81 11.30 -14.76
CA VAL A 288 4.04 12.56 -14.67
C VAL A 288 2.59 12.39 -15.14
N LEU A 289 2.33 11.45 -16.06
CA LEU A 289 1.02 11.22 -16.65
C LEU A 289 0.21 10.08 -16.00
N HIS A 290 0.70 9.47 -14.91
CA HIS A 290 0.05 8.31 -14.30
C HIS A 290 -1.42 8.55 -13.93
N ALA A 291 -1.76 9.78 -13.51
CA ALA A 291 -3.12 10.16 -13.14
C ALA A 291 -4.11 10.07 -14.33
N GLN A 292 -3.62 10.20 -15.56
CA GLN A 292 -4.42 10.17 -16.78
C GLN A 292 -4.40 8.79 -17.44
N GLU A 293 -3.22 8.18 -17.54
CA GLU A 293 -3.03 6.96 -18.34
C GLU A 293 -3.09 5.68 -17.51
N ARG A 294 -2.97 5.77 -16.18
CA ARG A 294 -2.90 4.62 -15.25
C ARG A 294 -1.81 3.61 -15.59
N ILE A 295 -0.79 4.02 -16.36
CA ILE A 295 0.36 3.19 -16.72
C ILE A 295 1.41 3.29 -15.61
N TRP A 296 1.94 2.15 -15.17
CA TRP A 296 3.01 2.02 -14.19
C TRP A 296 4.25 1.44 -14.87
N ASP A 297 4.83 2.21 -15.78
CA ASP A 297 5.99 1.83 -16.58
C ASP A 297 6.91 3.04 -16.78
N ASN A 298 7.32 3.63 -15.66
CA ASN A 298 8.26 4.74 -15.63
C ASN A 298 9.66 4.27 -15.24
N ASN A 299 10.65 5.01 -15.70
CA ASN A 299 12.03 4.96 -15.24
C ASN A 299 12.65 6.33 -15.48
N TYR A 300 13.89 6.55 -15.06
CA TYR A 300 14.50 7.87 -15.16
C TYR A 300 14.65 8.33 -16.62
N PHE A 301 15.02 7.43 -17.54
CA PHE A 301 15.07 7.72 -18.98
C PHE A 301 13.75 8.31 -19.52
N LYS A 302 12.62 7.67 -19.19
CA LYS A 302 11.28 8.11 -19.58
C LYS A 302 10.87 9.39 -18.86
N PHE A 303 11.19 9.50 -17.58
CA PHE A 303 10.84 10.64 -16.74
C PHE A 303 11.38 11.97 -17.30
N ILE A 304 12.65 11.99 -17.73
CA ILE A 304 13.27 13.19 -18.31
C ILE A 304 13.11 13.29 -19.84
N ASN A 305 12.45 12.31 -20.47
CA ASN A 305 12.30 12.19 -21.92
C ASN A 305 13.65 12.34 -22.67
N ALA A 306 14.67 11.59 -22.22
CA ALA A 306 16.01 11.66 -22.80
C ALA A 306 16.10 11.05 -24.20
N ASP A 307 17.16 11.40 -24.93
CA ASP A 307 17.49 10.80 -26.22
C ASP A 307 17.79 9.30 -26.09
N LYS A 308 17.33 8.49 -27.05
CA LYS A 308 17.49 7.01 -27.04
C LYS A 308 18.92 6.53 -26.84
N SER A 309 19.93 7.34 -27.19
CA SER A 309 21.34 7.03 -26.89
C SER A 309 21.63 6.79 -25.40
N PHE A 310 20.80 7.35 -24.50
CA PHE A 310 20.92 7.18 -23.04
C PHE A 310 20.03 6.08 -22.45
N GLU A 311 19.17 5.44 -23.25
CA GLU A 311 18.16 4.48 -22.77
C GLU A 311 18.78 3.36 -21.93
N LYS A 312 19.82 2.70 -22.46
CA LYS A 312 20.51 1.60 -21.76
C LYS A 312 21.12 2.04 -20.43
N LYS A 313 21.55 3.30 -20.34
CA LYS A 313 22.23 3.85 -19.18
C LYS A 313 21.25 4.25 -18.08
N LEU A 314 20.16 4.89 -18.47
CA LEU A 314 19.24 5.57 -17.55
C LEU A 314 18.00 4.72 -17.19
N SER A 315 17.62 3.73 -18.00
CA SER A 315 16.38 2.96 -17.79
C SER A 315 16.36 2.07 -16.55
N LYS A 316 17.53 1.82 -15.93
CA LYS A 316 17.65 1.04 -14.69
C LYS A 316 17.43 1.86 -13.42
N PHE A 317 17.31 3.18 -13.55
CA PHE A 317 17.12 4.09 -12.44
C PHE A 317 15.69 4.58 -12.38
N TYR A 318 15.24 4.97 -11.19
CA TYR A 318 13.95 5.60 -10.93
C TYR A 318 14.21 6.97 -10.28
N PRO A 319 13.50 8.03 -10.68
CA PRO A 319 13.66 9.34 -10.05
C PRO A 319 13.25 9.29 -8.57
N LEU A 320 13.92 10.04 -7.70
CA LEU A 320 13.56 10.14 -6.27
C LEU A 320 13.35 11.58 -5.84
N ILE A 321 14.36 12.43 -6.06
CA ILE A 321 14.35 13.86 -5.73
C ILE A 321 14.74 14.65 -6.97
N ILE A 322 13.94 15.67 -7.27
CA ILE A 322 14.23 16.65 -8.32
C ILE A 322 14.72 17.93 -7.68
N GLU A 323 15.86 18.43 -8.16
CA GLU A 323 16.46 19.69 -7.70
C GLU A 323 17.41 20.29 -8.75
N GLU A 324 17.81 21.55 -8.58
CA GLU A 324 18.60 22.29 -9.58
C GLU A 324 20.02 21.77 -9.76
N SER A 325 20.63 21.21 -8.70
CA SER A 325 22.02 20.72 -8.75
C SER A 325 22.18 19.34 -9.40
N GLY A 326 21.07 18.67 -9.73
CA GLY A 326 21.02 17.33 -10.31
C GLY A 326 19.99 16.47 -9.59
N ASP A 327 19.38 15.52 -10.31
CA ASP A 327 18.35 14.69 -9.73
C ASP A 327 18.96 13.56 -8.91
N THR A 328 18.44 13.34 -7.71
CA THR A 328 18.69 12.09 -6.99
C THR A 328 17.79 11.00 -7.58
N VAL A 329 18.40 9.90 -7.97
CA VAL A 329 17.75 8.71 -8.51
C VAL A 329 18.15 7.49 -7.71
N PHE A 330 17.45 6.38 -7.92
CA PHE A 330 17.83 5.11 -7.31
C PHE A 330 17.70 3.94 -8.27
N SER A 331 18.48 2.89 -8.04
CA SER A 331 18.32 1.60 -8.69
C SER A 331 17.90 0.54 -7.66
N ILE A 332 17.20 -0.49 -8.13
CA ILE A 332 16.75 -1.60 -7.31
C ILE A 332 17.42 -2.87 -7.81
N GLU A 333 18.21 -3.51 -6.95
CA GLU A 333 18.82 -4.82 -7.23
C GLU A 333 18.64 -5.72 -6.00
N ASN A 334 17.98 -6.87 -6.15
CA ASN A 334 17.70 -7.82 -5.07
C ASN A 334 17.09 -7.13 -3.83
N GLU A 335 16.06 -6.31 -4.03
CA GLU A 335 15.34 -5.57 -2.96
C GLU A 335 16.22 -4.52 -2.23
N LYS A 336 17.45 -4.30 -2.68
CA LYS A 336 18.33 -3.24 -2.18
C LYS A 336 18.23 -2.01 -3.06
N ILE A 337 18.07 -0.87 -2.41
CA ILE A 337 18.08 0.44 -3.04
C ILE A 337 19.50 1.00 -2.97
N SER A 338 20.04 1.36 -4.13
CA SER A 338 21.28 2.13 -4.24
C SER A 338 20.95 3.51 -4.80
N LEU A 339 21.48 4.56 -4.16
CA LEU A 339 21.20 5.95 -4.49
C LEU A 339 22.30 6.53 -5.37
N TYR A 340 21.90 7.41 -6.30
CA TYR A 340 22.80 8.07 -7.24
C TYR A 340 22.35 9.52 -7.48
N ILE A 341 23.29 10.38 -7.86
CA ILE A 341 22.99 11.68 -8.46
C ILE A 341 23.21 11.58 -9.96
N ILE A 342 22.30 12.14 -10.74
CA ILE A 342 22.47 12.34 -12.17
C ILE A 342 22.37 13.84 -12.46
N SER A 343 23.49 14.42 -12.91
CA SER A 343 23.57 15.81 -13.34
C SER A 343 23.34 15.95 -14.85
N SER A 344 23.53 17.15 -15.39
CA SER A 344 23.42 17.45 -16.84
C SER A 344 24.34 16.62 -17.74
N SER A 345 25.37 15.98 -17.17
CA SER A 345 26.25 15.03 -17.88
C SER A 345 25.60 13.67 -18.16
N PHE A 346 24.45 13.37 -17.55
CA PHE A 346 23.81 12.06 -17.52
C PHE A 346 24.72 10.93 -17.02
N GLU A 347 25.79 11.24 -16.28
CA GLU A 347 26.65 10.27 -15.60
C GLU A 347 26.13 10.03 -14.17
N PRO A 348 25.67 8.81 -13.83
CA PRO A 348 25.26 8.48 -12.47
C PRO A 348 26.46 8.36 -11.53
N GLN A 349 26.48 9.17 -10.49
CA GLN A 349 27.47 9.11 -9.42
C GLN A 349 26.83 8.53 -8.16
N LYS A 350 27.43 7.47 -7.60
CA LYS A 350 26.85 6.75 -6.46
C LYS A 350 26.97 7.58 -5.18
N ILE A 351 25.85 7.67 -4.45
CA ILE A 351 25.81 8.26 -3.12
C ILE A 351 26.08 7.15 -2.09
N ASN A 352 27.09 7.32 -1.24
CA ASN A 352 27.51 6.33 -0.26
C ASN A 352 26.70 6.43 1.04
N LEU A 353 25.37 6.44 0.90
CA LEU A 353 24.40 6.39 1.98
C LEU A 353 23.39 5.27 1.71
N SER A 354 22.90 4.64 2.78
CA SER A 354 21.67 3.86 2.71
C SER A 354 20.46 4.79 2.56
N PHE A 355 19.32 4.25 2.14
CA PHE A 355 18.10 5.05 1.99
C PHE A 355 17.68 5.72 3.31
N GLU A 356 17.77 5.00 4.42
CA GLU A 356 17.39 5.47 5.75
C GLU A 356 18.28 6.62 6.21
N THR A 357 19.60 6.43 6.12
CA THR A 357 20.56 7.48 6.47
C THR A 357 20.40 8.69 5.55
N PHE A 358 20.16 8.47 4.25
CA PHE A 358 19.89 9.55 3.30
C PHE A 358 18.68 10.40 3.72
N ILE A 359 17.55 9.77 4.07
CA ILE A 359 16.36 10.49 4.55
C ILE A 359 16.66 11.24 5.86
N GLU A 360 17.40 10.64 6.81
CA GLU A 360 17.80 11.32 8.06
C GLU A 360 18.65 12.57 7.79
N LYS A 361 19.63 12.49 6.88
CA LYS A 361 20.45 13.64 6.49
C LYS A 361 19.62 14.71 5.76
N LEU A 362 18.70 14.33 4.87
CA LEU A 362 17.80 15.25 4.19
C LEU A 362 17.02 16.12 5.19
N TYR A 363 16.47 15.51 6.25
CA TYR A 363 15.77 16.26 7.30
C TYR A 363 16.69 17.12 8.17
N SER A 364 17.95 16.70 8.35
CA SER A 364 18.92 17.40 9.21
C SER A 364 19.45 18.69 8.59
N CYS A 365 19.61 18.72 7.26
CA CYS A 365 20.16 19.87 6.52
C CYS A 365 19.14 20.59 5.63
N GLY A 366 17.84 20.33 5.83
CA GLY A 366 16.71 21.06 5.24
C GLY A 366 16.78 21.26 3.74
N GLY A 367 17.40 20.32 3.02
CA GLY A 367 17.43 20.30 1.56
C GLY A 367 18.29 21.38 0.89
N ILE A 368 19.38 21.83 1.53
CA ILE A 368 20.40 22.64 0.84
C ILE A 368 20.82 21.92 -0.43
N SER A 369 20.64 22.57 -1.58
CA SER A 369 20.83 21.86 -2.85
C SER A 369 22.25 21.31 -2.99
N GLY A 370 22.34 20.05 -3.42
CA GLY A 370 23.62 19.37 -3.65
C GLY A 370 24.32 18.86 -2.40
N TRP A 371 23.68 18.86 -1.23
CA TRP A 371 24.24 18.29 0.02
C TRP A 371 24.67 16.83 -0.14
N GLN A 372 24.00 16.07 -1.00
CA GLN A 372 24.27 14.68 -1.32
C GLN A 372 25.68 14.48 -1.89
N ASN A 373 26.25 15.50 -2.55
CA ASN A 373 27.59 15.45 -3.13
C ASN A 373 28.67 15.24 -2.07
N LEU A 374 28.40 15.55 -0.80
CA LEU A 374 29.32 15.29 0.33
C LEU A 374 29.55 13.79 0.56
N PHE A 375 28.71 12.93 -0.01
CA PHE A 375 28.73 11.47 0.18
C PHE A 375 29.09 10.71 -1.11
N ILE A 376 29.72 11.37 -2.08
CA ILE A 376 30.27 10.76 -3.30
C ILE A 376 31.78 10.65 -3.12
N ASP A 377 32.37 9.46 -3.30
CA ASP A 377 33.81 9.21 -3.03
C ASP A 377 34.76 10.15 -3.79
N GLU A 378 34.36 10.59 -4.98
CA GLU A 378 35.14 11.50 -5.84
C GLU A 378 35.21 12.93 -5.26
N TYR A 379 34.29 13.28 -4.37
CA TYR A 379 34.25 14.57 -3.68
C TYR A 379 35.02 14.49 -2.36
N THR A 380 36.31 14.84 -2.43
CA THR A 380 37.17 14.96 -1.26
C THR A 380 37.05 16.34 -0.60
N GLU A 381 37.54 16.48 0.64
CA GLU A 381 37.67 17.78 1.36
C GLU A 381 38.45 18.86 0.56
N LYS A 382 39.20 18.45 -0.45
CA LYS A 382 39.96 19.34 -1.33
C LYS A 382 39.09 19.97 -2.43
N ASN A 383 37.88 19.46 -2.68
CA ASN A 383 36.97 20.02 -3.66
C ASN A 383 36.37 21.35 -3.14
N PRO A 384 36.50 22.48 -3.88
CA PRO A 384 35.93 23.76 -3.47
C PRO A 384 34.41 23.70 -3.18
N LEU A 385 33.66 22.93 -3.98
CA LEU A 385 32.21 22.74 -3.79
C LEU A 385 31.88 22.10 -2.45
N TYR A 386 32.72 21.17 -1.99
CA TYR A 386 32.54 20.49 -0.69
C TYR A 386 32.58 21.52 0.45
N LYS A 387 33.54 22.46 0.41
CA LYS A 387 33.67 23.51 1.43
C LYS A 387 32.51 24.49 1.40
N ASP A 388 32.02 24.84 0.22
CA ASP A 388 30.92 25.79 0.07
C ASP A 388 29.59 25.19 0.54
N ILE A 389 29.34 23.91 0.24
CA ILE A 389 28.17 23.19 0.77
C ILE A 389 28.22 23.13 2.30
N LEU A 390 29.37 22.75 2.90
CA LEU A 390 29.51 22.68 4.35
C LEU A 390 29.25 24.02 5.03
N LYS A 391 29.82 25.11 4.50
CA LYS A 391 29.54 26.47 4.99
C LYS A 391 28.05 26.82 4.90
N GLY A 392 27.38 26.39 3.83
CA GLY A 392 25.93 26.55 3.70
C GLY A 392 25.15 25.82 4.78
N ILE A 393 25.52 24.57 5.04
CA ILE A 393 24.91 23.76 6.09
C ILE A 393 25.14 24.40 7.47
N GLU A 394 26.35 24.82 7.81
CA GLU A 394 26.63 25.49 9.09
C GLU A 394 25.83 26.79 9.26
N HIS A 395 25.75 27.59 8.19
CA HIS A 395 25.04 28.86 8.22
C HIS A 395 23.53 28.66 8.42
N CYS A 396 22.94 27.69 7.73
CA CYS A 396 21.49 27.47 7.76
C CYS A 396 21.05 26.55 8.90
N PHE A 397 21.94 25.70 9.42
CA PHE A 397 21.65 24.75 10.49
C PHE A 397 22.76 24.80 11.56
N PRO A 398 22.94 25.93 12.26
CA PRO A 398 24.05 26.11 13.21
C PRO A 398 23.98 25.17 14.43
N ALA A 399 22.83 24.56 14.68
CA ALA A 399 22.65 23.55 15.72
C ALA A 399 23.01 22.12 15.28
N LEU A 400 23.29 21.91 13.98
CA LEU A 400 23.67 20.61 13.44
C LEU A 400 25.14 20.34 13.77
N ASN A 401 25.42 19.20 14.40
CA ASN A 401 26.79 18.74 14.56
C ASN A 401 27.30 18.18 13.23
N LEU A 402 28.14 18.95 12.52
CA LEU A 402 28.69 18.53 11.23
C LEU A 402 29.50 17.24 11.28
N ILE A 403 30.24 16.99 12.37
CA ILE A 403 31.05 15.78 12.50
C ILE A 403 30.13 14.55 12.53
N ASP A 404 29.01 14.64 13.25
CA ASP A 404 28.02 13.56 13.29
C ASP A 404 27.19 13.49 11.99
N PHE A 405 26.96 14.64 11.34
CA PHE A 405 26.31 14.69 10.03
C PHE A 405 27.13 13.96 8.96
N LEU A 406 28.46 14.09 8.96
CA LEU A 406 29.34 13.46 7.98
C LEU A 406 29.65 11.98 8.28
N LYS A 407 29.25 11.45 9.44
CA LYS A 407 29.36 10.01 9.73
C LYS A 407 28.26 9.22 9.01
N ASN A 408 28.69 8.09 8.43
CA ASN A 408 27.83 7.08 7.79
C ASN A 408 27.18 6.14 8.81
#